data_AF-A0A7C5M827-F1
#
_entry.id   AF-A0A7C5M827-F1
#
_cell.length_a   1.000
_cell.length_b   1.000
_cell.length_c   1.000
_cell.angle_alpha   90.00
_cell.angle_beta   90.00
_cell.angle_gamma   90.00
#
_symmetry.space_group_name_H-M   'P 1'
#
loop_
_entity.id
_entity.type
_entity.pdbx_description
1 polymer ?
#
loop_
_entity_poly.entity_id
_entity_poly.type
_entity_poly.pdbx_seq_one_letter_code
_entity_poly.pdbx_strand_id
1 'polypeptide(L)'
;MTNVSGNPRKALGKGLSSLLGPKPPVAGGQTAALESLAQTATEQVVHIRLEDIDPNPLQCRTVFDNQRLQELADSIRAHGVIQPLVVRRSRGRFQLVAGERRWRAAKMAGLKEVPALVQDLSDNRLLEVTLIENIQREDLTAIEIARAFERLVKEVGLSHEEIARRTGKDRSTISNMLRLLRLPSDVQQLISEHRLSMGHARAILSLPSEDLQRQVAEKTASQGLSVRQVERLVQRMTESREPKSPDDPCLDPNLKAAVQALEEALGTRVRIVARAQGRGRIEIEFYSDEDLQRLYELLTGAGG
;
A
#
# COMPACT_ATOMS: atom_id res chain seq x y z
N MET A 1 -77.96 -4.93 -1.17
CA MET A 1 -78.70 -3.68 -1.42
C MET A 1 -78.09 -2.58 -0.56
N THR A 2 -77.98 -1.35 -1.10
CA THR A 2 -77.60 -0.05 -0.46
C THR A 2 -76.17 0.02 0.10
N ASN A 3 -75.17 0.75 -0.44
CA ASN A 3 -75.01 2.06 -1.10
C ASN A 3 -75.01 3.30 -0.18
N VAL A 4 -74.19 4.30 -0.56
CA VAL A 4 -73.93 5.66 0.01
C VAL A 4 -72.76 5.70 1.01
N SER A 5 -71.52 6.16 0.72
CA SER A 5 -70.93 7.29 -0.03
C SER A 5 -71.01 8.66 0.68
N GLY A 6 -69.84 9.28 0.92
CA GLY A 6 -69.71 10.53 1.68
C GLY A 6 -68.34 11.23 1.64
N ASN A 7 -67.96 11.72 0.45
CA ASN A 7 -67.23 12.98 0.16
C ASN A 7 -65.74 13.17 0.61
N PRO A 8 -65.02 14.21 0.14
CA PRO A 8 -63.97 14.06 -0.89
C PRO A 8 -62.58 14.45 -0.40
N ARG A 9 -61.53 13.74 -0.85
CA ARG A 9 -60.14 14.15 -0.58
C ARG A 9 -59.75 15.33 -1.45
N LYS A 10 -59.80 16.49 -0.81
CA LYS A 10 -59.09 17.74 -1.11
C LYS A 10 -57.60 17.44 -1.36
N ALA A 11 -57.05 18.13 -2.36
CA ALA A 11 -55.69 18.04 -2.85
C ALA A 11 -54.61 17.95 -1.76
N LEU A 12 -53.75 16.91 -1.85
CA LEU A 12 -52.39 16.96 -1.33
C LEU A 12 -51.44 17.31 -2.48
N GLY A 13 -51.39 18.60 -2.77
CA GLY A 13 -50.23 19.18 -3.43
C GLY A 13 -49.03 19.17 -2.49
N LYS A 14 -47.85 19.06 -3.11
CA LYS A 14 -46.56 19.56 -2.60
C LYS A 14 -46.10 18.94 -1.26
N GLY A 15 -45.60 17.70 -1.30
CA GLY A 15 -44.96 17.12 -0.12
C GLY A 15 -44.04 15.91 -0.36
N LEU A 16 -44.18 15.18 -1.47
CA LEU A 16 -43.36 13.98 -1.74
C LEU A 16 -42.05 14.25 -2.48
N SER A 17 -41.86 15.44 -3.05
CA SER A 17 -40.61 15.81 -3.73
C SER A 17 -39.51 16.32 -2.79
N SER A 18 -39.78 16.45 -1.49
CA SER A 18 -38.78 16.91 -0.48
C SER A 18 -38.17 15.78 0.35
N LEU A 19 -38.62 14.52 0.19
CA LEU A 19 -38.01 13.36 0.86
C LEU A 19 -37.07 12.54 -0.03
N LEU A 20 -36.96 12.90 -1.31
CA LEU A 20 -35.92 12.41 -2.22
C LEU A 20 -34.82 13.46 -2.29
N GLY A 21 -34.02 13.55 -1.21
CA GLY A 21 -32.73 14.24 -1.26
C GLY A 21 -31.86 13.66 -2.38
N PRO A 22 -30.91 14.44 -2.94
CA PRO A 22 -30.08 13.99 -4.05
C PRO A 22 -29.37 12.70 -3.65
N LYS A 23 -29.68 11.63 -4.38
CA LYS A 23 -29.07 10.32 -4.25
C LYS A 23 -27.54 10.51 -4.37
N PRO A 24 -26.73 10.06 -3.40
CA PRO A 24 -25.29 10.07 -3.58
C PRO A 24 -24.94 9.22 -4.82
N PRO A 25 -23.97 9.63 -5.64
CA PRO A 25 -23.61 8.87 -6.82
C PRO A 25 -23.07 7.51 -6.36
N VAL A 26 -23.88 6.47 -6.58
CA VAL A 26 -23.48 5.09 -6.44
C VAL A 26 -22.57 4.75 -7.63
N ALA A 27 -21.30 4.51 -7.31
CA ALA A 27 -20.33 3.71 -8.06
C ALA A 27 -20.31 3.91 -9.59
N GLY A 28 -19.73 5.03 -10.02
CA GLY A 28 -19.36 5.30 -11.42
C GLY A 28 -17.98 5.94 -11.51
N GLY A 29 -17.00 5.41 -10.77
CA GLY A 29 -15.63 5.96 -10.71
C GLY A 29 -14.80 5.75 -11.97
N GLN A 30 -15.32 5.02 -12.97
CA GLN A 30 -14.58 4.64 -14.17
C GLN A 30 -14.65 5.68 -15.30
N THR A 31 -15.60 6.61 -15.29
CA THR A 31 -15.82 7.56 -16.39
C THR A 31 -15.40 9.00 -16.07
N ALA A 32 -15.54 9.43 -14.82
CA ALA A 32 -15.31 10.84 -14.45
C ALA A 32 -13.83 11.29 -14.58
N ALA A 33 -12.87 10.38 -14.39
CA ALA A 33 -11.45 10.69 -14.54
C ALA A 33 -11.01 10.83 -16.01
N LEU A 34 -11.72 10.17 -16.94
CA LEU A 34 -11.50 10.27 -18.38
C LEU A 34 -12.16 11.53 -18.95
N GLU A 35 -13.35 11.91 -18.45
CA GLU A 35 -14.06 13.12 -18.88
C GLU A 35 -13.30 14.41 -18.52
N SER A 36 -12.58 14.44 -17.40
CA SER A 36 -11.76 15.59 -16.99
C SER A 36 -10.48 15.77 -17.80
N LEU A 37 -9.99 14.73 -18.50
CA LEU A 37 -8.77 14.80 -19.32
C LEU A 37 -9.06 15.00 -20.81
N ALA A 38 -10.32 14.87 -21.24
CA ALA A 38 -10.76 14.99 -22.63
C ALA A 38 -11.01 16.45 -23.09
N GLN A 39 -10.83 17.45 -22.22
CA GLN A 39 -11.29 18.83 -22.50
C GLN A 39 -10.24 19.78 -23.10
N THR A 40 -9.10 19.31 -23.62
CA THR A 40 -8.07 20.27 -24.14
C THR A 40 -7.31 19.86 -25.41
N ALA A 41 -7.82 18.96 -26.24
CA ALA A 41 -7.31 18.82 -27.60
C ALA A 41 -8.45 18.45 -28.55
N THR A 42 -8.42 18.94 -29.78
CA THR A 42 -9.37 18.58 -30.84
C THR A 42 -9.26 17.10 -31.18
N GLU A 43 -9.98 16.26 -30.45
CA GLU A 43 -10.04 14.81 -30.60
C GLU A 43 -10.86 14.43 -31.85
N GLN A 44 -10.24 14.48 -33.03
CA GLN A 44 -10.84 13.94 -34.24
C GLN A 44 -10.70 12.40 -34.24
N VAL A 45 -11.85 11.71 -34.27
CA VAL A 45 -11.89 10.27 -34.54
C VAL A 45 -11.57 10.06 -36.02
N VAL A 46 -10.52 9.29 -36.30
CA VAL A 46 -10.07 8.94 -37.64
C VAL A 46 -10.13 7.43 -37.85
N HIS A 47 -10.43 6.98 -39.07
CA HIS A 47 -10.35 5.56 -39.41
C HIS A 47 -8.91 5.21 -39.80
N ILE A 48 -8.33 4.24 -39.11
CA ILE A 48 -6.95 3.79 -39.32
C ILE A 48 -6.97 2.33 -39.69
N ARG A 49 -6.12 1.94 -40.64
CA ARG A 49 -5.96 0.54 -41.01
C ARG A 49 -5.35 -0.26 -39.87
N LEU A 50 -5.90 -1.44 -39.61
CA LEU A 50 -5.41 -2.33 -38.55
C LEU A 50 -3.93 -2.74 -38.75
N GLU A 51 -3.47 -2.80 -39.99
CA GLU A 51 -2.08 -3.10 -40.37
C GLU A 51 -1.08 -2.00 -40.01
N ASP A 52 -1.54 -0.77 -39.80
CA ASP A 52 -0.72 0.39 -39.45
C ASP A 52 -0.65 0.62 -37.93
N ILE A 53 -1.37 -0.19 -37.14
CA ILE A 53 -1.40 -0.11 -35.68
C ILE A 53 -0.51 -1.20 -35.07
N ASP A 54 0.56 -0.77 -34.42
CA ASP A 54 1.47 -1.62 -33.67
C ASP A 54 1.00 -1.77 -32.21
N PRO A 55 1.06 -2.98 -31.62
CA PRO A 55 0.69 -3.19 -30.23
C PRO A 55 1.67 -2.51 -29.27
N ASN A 56 1.20 -2.17 -28.08
CA ASN A 56 2.06 -1.62 -27.04
C ASN A 56 2.85 -2.76 -26.36
N PRO A 57 4.20 -2.79 -26.43
CA PRO A 57 5.00 -3.82 -25.77
C PRO A 57 4.86 -3.78 -24.23
N LEU A 58 4.38 -2.67 -23.67
CA LEU A 58 4.16 -2.50 -22.23
C LEU A 58 2.79 -3.01 -21.75
N GLN A 59 1.88 -3.39 -22.65
CA GLN A 59 0.56 -3.93 -22.32
C GLN A 59 0.59 -5.46 -22.23
N CYS A 60 1.10 -5.96 -21.12
CA CYS A 60 1.17 -7.40 -20.83
C CYS A 60 -0.18 -7.95 -20.32
N ARG A 61 -1.21 -8.04 -21.17
CA ARG A 61 -2.23 -9.08 -20.94
C ARG A 61 -1.68 -10.38 -21.53
N THR A 62 -1.16 -11.26 -20.68
CA THR A 62 -0.67 -12.59 -21.09
C THR A 62 -1.78 -13.63 -21.12
N VAL A 63 -2.90 -13.41 -20.42
CA VAL A 63 -4.05 -14.31 -20.40
C VAL A 63 -5.29 -13.57 -20.89
N PHE A 64 -5.77 -13.94 -22.07
CA PHE A 64 -7.07 -13.53 -22.56
C PHE A 64 -8.02 -14.71 -22.47
N ASP A 65 -9.19 -14.46 -21.92
CA ASP A 65 -10.32 -15.36 -22.05
C ASP A 65 -10.77 -15.36 -23.51
N ASN A 66 -10.38 -16.42 -24.24
CA ASN A 66 -10.66 -16.57 -25.67
C ASN A 66 -12.17 -16.55 -25.96
N GLN A 67 -13.01 -17.02 -25.04
CA GLN A 67 -14.46 -17.04 -25.23
C GLN A 67 -15.02 -15.62 -25.19
N ARG A 68 -14.67 -14.82 -24.18
CA ARG A 68 -15.07 -13.40 -24.10
C ARG A 68 -14.49 -12.53 -25.22
N LEU A 69 -13.34 -12.91 -25.77
CA LEU A 69 -12.76 -12.21 -26.91
C LEU A 69 -13.52 -12.53 -28.20
N GLN A 70 -13.96 -13.79 -28.37
CA GLN A 70 -14.79 -14.22 -29.49
C GLN A 70 -16.16 -13.53 -29.48
N GLU A 71 -16.83 -13.47 -28.32
CA GLU A 71 -18.10 -12.74 -28.16
C GLU A 71 -17.97 -11.26 -28.57
N LEU A 72 -16.86 -10.61 -28.17
CA LEU A 72 -16.57 -9.24 -28.56
C LEU A 72 -16.30 -9.11 -30.07
N ALA A 73 -15.59 -10.08 -30.67
CA ALA A 73 -15.33 -10.10 -32.11
C ALA A 73 -16.63 -10.28 -32.91
N ASP A 74 -17.55 -11.12 -32.45
CA ASP A 74 -18.85 -11.33 -33.08
C ASP A 74 -19.73 -10.08 -32.98
N SER A 75 -19.72 -9.40 -31.83
CA SER A 75 -20.38 -8.10 -31.64
C SER A 75 -19.79 -7.02 -32.56
N ILE A 76 -18.46 -6.92 -32.65
CA ILE A 76 -17.76 -5.97 -33.53
C ILE A 76 -18.03 -6.29 -35.01
N ARG A 77 -18.18 -7.57 -35.39
CA ARG A 77 -18.55 -7.95 -36.75
C ARG A 77 -19.95 -7.45 -37.13
N ALA A 78 -20.89 -7.46 -36.18
CA ALA A 78 -22.27 -7.04 -36.41
C ALA A 78 -22.46 -5.51 -36.36
N HIS A 79 -21.80 -4.81 -35.43
CA HIS A 79 -22.06 -3.38 -35.15
C HIS A 79 -20.86 -2.47 -35.41
N GLY A 80 -19.72 -3.02 -35.80
CA GLY A 80 -18.46 -2.28 -35.85
C GLY A 80 -17.89 -1.97 -34.47
N VAL A 81 -16.79 -1.22 -34.44
CA VAL A 81 -16.18 -0.77 -33.18
C VAL A 81 -16.85 0.53 -32.74
N ILE A 82 -17.72 0.44 -31.74
CA ILE A 82 -18.49 1.60 -31.23
C ILE A 82 -17.60 2.59 -30.49
N GLN A 83 -16.69 2.09 -29.64
CA GLN A 83 -15.79 2.93 -28.86
C GLN A 83 -14.41 2.99 -29.54
N PRO A 84 -13.93 4.17 -29.96
CA PRO A 84 -12.68 4.31 -30.70
C PRO A 84 -11.48 3.84 -29.89
N LEU A 85 -10.48 3.30 -30.58
CA LEU A 85 -9.17 2.98 -30.00
C LEU A 85 -8.41 4.27 -29.69
N VAL A 86 -7.49 4.24 -28.73
CA VAL A 86 -6.57 5.36 -28.52
C VAL A 86 -5.22 4.96 -29.08
N VAL A 87 -4.68 5.75 -29.99
CA VAL A 87 -3.38 5.51 -30.63
C VAL A 87 -2.53 6.78 -30.58
N ARG A 88 -1.22 6.62 -30.74
CA ARG A 88 -0.30 7.73 -30.97
C ARG A 88 0.46 7.55 -32.27
N ARG A 89 0.94 8.64 -32.86
CA ARG A 89 1.87 8.58 -34.00
C ARG A 89 3.25 8.17 -33.51
N SER A 90 3.85 7.16 -34.12
CA SER A 90 5.22 6.72 -33.83
C SER A 90 5.89 6.24 -35.11
N ARG A 91 7.01 6.88 -35.49
CA ARG A 91 7.85 6.51 -36.66
C ARG A 91 7.06 6.31 -37.97
N GLY A 92 6.03 7.15 -38.21
CA GLY A 92 5.20 7.07 -39.42
C GLY A 92 4.09 6.00 -39.38
N ARG A 93 3.98 5.25 -38.28
CA ARG A 93 2.90 4.30 -37.99
C ARG A 93 2.11 4.75 -36.77
N PHE A 94 1.13 3.96 -36.35
CA PHE A 94 0.36 4.19 -35.13
C PHE A 94 0.74 3.16 -34.07
N GLN A 95 0.92 3.59 -32.84
CA GLN A 95 1.11 2.70 -31.70
C GLN A 95 -0.13 2.73 -30.81
N LEU A 96 -0.63 1.56 -30.44
CA LEU A 96 -1.78 1.45 -29.56
C LEU A 96 -1.44 2.00 -28.16
N VAL A 97 -2.32 2.84 -27.63
CA VAL A 97 -2.23 3.39 -26.28
C VAL A 97 -3.24 2.69 -25.37
N ALA A 98 -4.48 2.53 -25.84
CA ALA A 98 -5.54 1.86 -25.10
C ALA A 98 -6.51 1.15 -26.05
N GLY A 99 -7.10 0.05 -25.55
CA GLY A 99 -8.11 -0.72 -26.31
C GLY A 99 -7.60 -2.03 -26.92
N GLU A 100 -6.55 -2.64 -26.38
CA GLU A 100 -5.95 -3.91 -26.86
C GLU A 100 -6.99 -5.01 -27.16
N ARG A 101 -7.99 -5.19 -26.28
CA ARG A 101 -9.08 -6.17 -26.51
C ARG A 101 -9.91 -5.86 -27.75
N ARG A 102 -10.22 -4.57 -27.98
CA ARG A 102 -10.99 -4.10 -29.14
C ARG A 102 -10.17 -4.22 -30.42
N TRP A 103 -8.88 -3.89 -30.38
CA TRP A 103 -7.97 -4.07 -31.51
C TRP A 103 -7.85 -5.55 -31.92
N ARG A 104 -7.64 -6.45 -30.95
CA ARG A 104 -7.60 -7.91 -31.21
C ARG A 104 -8.93 -8.44 -31.74
N ALA A 105 -10.05 -8.06 -31.12
CA ALA A 105 -11.37 -8.50 -31.56
C ALA A 105 -11.72 -7.95 -32.95
N ALA A 106 -11.32 -6.72 -33.29
CA ALA A 106 -11.46 -6.16 -34.63
C ALA A 106 -10.64 -6.93 -35.69
N LYS A 107 -9.42 -7.35 -35.32
CA LYS A 107 -8.59 -8.22 -36.16
C LYS A 107 -9.24 -9.60 -36.37
N MET A 108 -9.81 -10.20 -35.33
CA MET A 108 -10.57 -11.46 -35.41
C MET A 108 -11.89 -11.33 -36.18
N ALA A 109 -12.53 -10.16 -36.12
CA ALA A 109 -13.73 -9.85 -36.88
C ALA A 109 -13.46 -9.67 -38.38
N GLY A 110 -12.19 -9.52 -38.79
CA GLY A 110 -11.78 -9.32 -40.18
C GLY A 110 -11.99 -7.89 -40.68
N LEU A 111 -12.08 -6.92 -39.77
CA LEU A 111 -12.15 -5.51 -40.16
C LEU A 111 -10.84 -5.08 -40.84
N LYS A 112 -10.94 -4.15 -41.80
CA LYS A 112 -9.75 -3.52 -42.43
C LYS A 112 -9.33 -2.25 -41.71
N GLU A 113 -10.31 -1.48 -41.25
CA GLU A 113 -10.13 -0.19 -40.60
C GLU A 113 -10.93 -0.12 -39.31
N VAL A 114 -10.43 0.67 -38.37
CA VAL A 114 -11.01 0.86 -37.05
C VAL A 114 -11.04 2.35 -36.70
N PRO A 115 -12.11 2.85 -36.06
CA PRO A 115 -12.12 4.20 -35.53
C PRO A 115 -11.11 4.30 -34.39
N ALA A 116 -10.25 5.29 -34.48
CA ALA A 116 -9.18 5.55 -33.54
C ALA A 116 -9.02 7.05 -33.31
N LEU A 117 -8.66 7.39 -32.09
CA LEU A 117 -8.38 8.74 -31.64
C LEU A 117 -6.86 8.87 -31.54
N VAL A 118 -6.31 9.80 -32.34
CA VAL A 118 -4.86 10.02 -32.43
C VAL A 118 -4.47 11.08 -31.41
N GLN A 119 -3.71 10.67 -30.39
CA GLN A 119 -3.13 11.58 -29.41
C GLN A 119 -1.62 11.69 -29.63
N ASP A 120 -1.13 12.92 -29.74
CA ASP A 120 0.31 13.18 -29.76
C ASP A 120 0.86 13.08 -28.32
N LEU A 121 1.22 11.86 -27.93
CA LEU A 121 1.78 11.55 -26.61
C LEU A 121 3.29 11.30 -26.72
N SER A 122 4.05 12.00 -25.87
CA SER A 122 5.46 11.67 -25.63
C SER A 122 5.61 10.27 -25.02
N ASP A 123 6.79 9.65 -25.17
CA ASP A 123 7.07 8.33 -24.61
C ASP A 123 6.82 8.28 -23.09
N ASN A 124 7.25 9.31 -22.36
CA ASN A 124 7.04 9.40 -20.91
C ASN A 124 5.55 9.51 -20.55
N ARG A 125 4.77 10.27 -21.34
CA ARG A 125 3.33 10.41 -21.11
C ARG A 125 2.57 9.12 -21.44
N LEU A 126 2.99 8.42 -22.49
CA LEU A 126 2.44 7.10 -22.83
C LEU A 126 2.68 6.10 -21.70
N LEU A 127 3.93 6.03 -21.22
CA LEU A 127 4.31 5.15 -20.11
C LEU A 127 3.48 5.46 -18.87
N GLU A 128 3.35 6.75 -18.52
CA GLU A 128 2.54 7.20 -17.40
C GLU A 128 1.08 6.72 -17.50
N VAL A 129 0.41 7.01 -18.61
CA VAL A 129 -1.00 6.63 -18.82
C VAL A 129 -1.16 5.11 -18.77
N THR A 130 -0.23 4.37 -19.37
CA THR A 130 -0.23 2.90 -19.37
C THR A 130 -0.06 2.34 -17.96
N LEU A 131 0.85 2.90 -17.15
CA LEU A 131 1.07 2.46 -15.77
C LEU A 131 -0.11 2.80 -14.87
N ILE A 132 -0.68 3.99 -14.98
CA ILE A 132 -1.85 4.41 -14.18
C ILE A 132 -3.07 3.56 -14.50
N GLU A 133 -3.36 3.30 -15.78
CA GLU A 133 -4.46 2.42 -16.18
C GLU A 133 -4.28 1.02 -15.62
N ASN A 134 -3.07 0.45 -15.72
CA ASN A 134 -2.77 -0.85 -15.12
C ASN A 134 -2.99 -0.86 -13.61
N ILE A 135 -2.51 0.16 -12.87
CA ILE A 135 -2.66 0.27 -11.40
C ILE A 135 -4.13 0.32 -10.96
N GLN A 136 -5.02 0.90 -11.78
CA GLN A 136 -6.44 1.01 -11.47
C GLN A 136 -7.22 -0.29 -11.67
N ARG A 137 -6.57 -1.36 -12.14
CA ARG A 137 -7.22 -2.67 -12.31
C ARG A 137 -7.37 -3.39 -10.97
N GLU A 138 -8.51 -4.04 -10.80
CA GLU A 138 -8.87 -4.73 -9.55
C GLU A 138 -8.13 -6.07 -9.36
N ASP A 139 -7.50 -6.60 -10.41
CA ASP A 139 -6.84 -7.93 -10.42
C ASP A 139 -5.35 -7.90 -10.05
N LEU A 140 -4.76 -6.74 -9.75
CA LEU A 140 -3.33 -6.64 -9.44
C LEU A 140 -2.99 -7.06 -7.99
N THR A 141 -1.90 -7.81 -7.86
CA THR A 141 -1.29 -8.12 -6.57
C THR A 141 -0.58 -6.89 -5.98
N ALA A 142 -0.39 -6.88 -4.66
CA ALA A 142 0.28 -5.76 -3.98
C ALA A 142 1.71 -5.50 -4.49
N ILE A 143 2.44 -6.56 -4.89
CA ILE A 143 3.79 -6.44 -5.43
C ILE A 143 3.78 -5.86 -6.85
N GLU A 144 2.81 -6.22 -7.69
CA GLU A 144 2.66 -5.63 -9.02
C GLU A 144 2.33 -4.14 -8.94
N ILE A 145 1.42 -3.76 -8.04
CA ILE A 145 1.11 -2.35 -7.77
C ILE A 145 2.36 -1.60 -7.30
N ALA A 146 3.13 -2.18 -6.37
CA ALA A 146 4.35 -1.57 -5.88
C ALA A 146 5.39 -1.38 -7.00
N ARG A 147 5.59 -2.36 -7.88
CA ARG A 147 6.47 -2.24 -9.05
C ARG A 147 5.99 -1.17 -10.03
N ALA A 148 4.69 -1.07 -10.26
CA ALA A 148 4.14 -0.03 -11.12
C ALA A 148 4.39 1.37 -10.54
N PHE A 149 4.24 1.55 -9.22
CA PHE A 149 4.64 2.80 -8.55
C PHE A 149 6.14 3.08 -8.67
N GLU A 150 7.00 2.07 -8.52
CA GLU A 150 8.44 2.24 -8.65
C GLU A 150 8.82 2.75 -10.05
N ARG A 151 8.18 2.22 -11.10
CA ARG A 151 8.38 2.67 -12.48
C ARG A 151 7.89 4.10 -12.70
N LEU A 152 6.76 4.49 -12.10
CA LEU A 152 6.30 5.89 -12.15
C LEU A 152 7.31 6.86 -11.50
N VAL A 153 8.00 6.43 -10.43
CA VAL A 153 9.05 7.24 -9.79
C VAL A 153 10.33 7.26 -10.63
N LYS A 154 10.82 6.11 -11.08
CA LYS A 154 12.13 5.98 -11.74
C LYS A 154 12.13 6.36 -13.22
N GLU A 155 11.13 5.92 -13.98
CA GLU A 155 11.08 6.09 -15.44
C GLU A 155 10.35 7.37 -15.83
N VAL A 156 9.26 7.71 -15.14
CA VAL A 156 8.46 8.92 -15.43
C VAL A 156 8.92 10.13 -14.60
N GLY A 157 9.58 9.91 -13.46
CA GLY A 157 10.09 10.97 -12.60
C GLY A 157 9.03 11.62 -11.70
N LEU A 158 7.92 10.93 -11.42
CA LEU A 158 6.85 11.48 -10.58
C LEU A 158 7.18 11.39 -9.10
N SER A 159 6.80 12.43 -8.36
CA SER A 159 6.79 12.41 -6.90
C SER A 159 5.66 11.52 -6.36
N HIS A 160 5.81 11.04 -5.12
CA HIS A 160 4.76 10.24 -4.47
C HIS A 160 3.43 11.01 -4.34
N GLU A 161 3.48 12.34 -4.26
CA GLU A 161 2.31 13.21 -4.18
C GLU A 161 1.57 13.32 -5.52
N GLU A 162 2.30 13.38 -6.63
CA GLU A 162 1.70 13.37 -7.95
C GLU A 162 1.06 12.02 -8.28
N ILE A 163 1.71 10.92 -7.91
CA ILE A 163 1.16 9.57 -8.07
C ILE A 163 -0.13 9.44 -7.23
N ALA A 164 -0.15 9.95 -5.99
CA ALA A 164 -1.33 9.96 -5.12
C ALA A 164 -2.52 10.65 -5.78
N ARG A 165 -2.31 11.89 -6.24
CA ARG A 165 -3.33 12.67 -6.93
C ARG A 165 -3.85 11.99 -8.19
N ARG A 166 -2.98 11.38 -8.99
CA ARG A 166 -3.35 10.72 -10.26
C ARG A 166 -4.04 9.36 -10.08
N THR A 167 -3.74 8.65 -8.98
CA THR A 167 -4.31 7.32 -8.71
C THR A 167 -5.46 7.33 -7.71
N GLY A 168 -5.76 8.49 -7.11
CA GLY A 168 -6.80 8.63 -6.09
C GLY A 168 -6.47 7.90 -4.78
N LYS A 169 -5.18 7.67 -4.48
CA LYS A 169 -4.71 6.97 -3.28
C LYS A 169 -3.91 7.91 -2.39
N ASP A 170 -3.80 7.58 -1.11
CA ASP A 170 -2.97 8.36 -0.19
C ASP A 170 -1.48 8.22 -0.49
N ARG A 171 -0.73 9.32 -0.29
CA ARG A 171 0.74 9.32 -0.37
C ARG A 171 1.38 8.27 0.55
N SER A 172 0.77 8.03 1.72
CA SER A 172 1.20 7.02 2.69
C SER A 172 1.06 5.60 2.12
N THR A 173 -0.03 5.32 1.39
CA THR A 173 -0.27 4.04 0.72
C THR A 173 0.80 3.74 -0.32
N ILE A 174 1.16 4.73 -1.15
CA ILE A 174 2.22 4.57 -2.16
C ILE A 174 3.56 4.28 -1.50
N SER A 175 3.89 5.05 -0.45
CA SER A 175 5.14 4.85 0.29
C SER A 175 5.20 3.47 0.95
N ASN A 176 4.08 2.98 1.50
CA ASN A 176 3.99 1.64 2.09
C ASN A 176 4.13 0.54 1.03
N MET A 177 3.52 0.70 -0.15
CA MET A 177 3.66 -0.25 -1.26
C MET A 177 5.10 -0.32 -1.76
N LEU A 178 5.74 0.84 -1.99
CA LEU A 178 7.15 0.90 -2.41
C LEU A 178 8.09 0.25 -1.39
N ARG A 179 7.79 0.34 -0.09
CA ARG A 179 8.58 -0.34 0.95
C ARG A 179 8.56 -1.86 0.80
N LEU A 180 7.48 -2.46 0.32
CA LEU A 180 7.42 -3.92 0.13
C LEU A 180 8.52 -4.45 -0.80
N LEU A 181 8.94 -3.65 -1.79
CA LEU A 181 9.99 -4.03 -2.73
C LEU A 181 11.37 -4.17 -2.08
N ARG A 182 11.53 -3.71 -0.83
CA ARG A 182 12.74 -3.91 -0.02
C ARG A 182 12.81 -5.30 0.62
N LEU A 183 11.71 -6.05 0.63
CA LEU A 183 11.71 -7.42 1.13
C LEU A 183 12.46 -8.33 0.14
N PRO A 184 13.07 -9.42 0.62
CA PRO A 184 13.60 -10.49 -0.22
C PRO A 184 12.57 -11.00 -1.25
N SER A 185 13.05 -11.43 -2.42
CA SER A 185 12.21 -11.84 -3.55
C SER A 185 11.28 -13.01 -3.22
N ASP A 186 11.73 -13.96 -2.41
CA ASP A 186 10.96 -15.07 -1.86
C ASP A 186 9.81 -14.60 -0.95
N VAL A 187 10.05 -13.59 -0.11
CA VAL A 187 8.99 -12.98 0.72
C VAL A 187 7.99 -12.20 -0.15
N GLN A 188 8.46 -11.49 -1.19
CA GLN A 188 7.58 -10.84 -2.16
C GLN A 188 6.68 -11.84 -2.89
N GLN A 189 7.21 -13.02 -3.21
CA GLN A 189 6.43 -14.09 -3.84
C GLN A 189 5.29 -14.56 -2.92
N LEU A 190 5.56 -14.77 -1.62
CA LEU A 190 4.52 -15.14 -0.65
C LEU A 190 3.38 -14.09 -0.54
N ILE A 191 3.70 -12.81 -0.72
CA ILE A 191 2.71 -11.73 -0.75
C ILE A 191 1.89 -11.78 -2.05
N SER A 192 2.55 -12.05 -3.18
CA SER A 192 1.92 -12.16 -4.50
C SER A 192 0.96 -13.35 -4.58
N GLU A 193 1.31 -14.46 -3.91
CA GLU A 193 0.48 -15.66 -3.76
C GLU A 193 -0.63 -15.50 -2.70
N HIS A 194 -0.82 -14.31 -2.13
CA HIS A 194 -1.77 -14.01 -1.05
C HIS A 194 -1.58 -14.84 0.24
N ARG A 195 -0.45 -15.53 0.40
CA ARG A 195 -0.10 -16.26 1.63
C ARG A 195 0.27 -15.31 2.76
N LEU A 196 0.74 -14.11 2.42
CA LEU A 196 0.99 -13.02 3.35
C LEU A 196 0.18 -11.78 2.98
N SER A 197 -0.44 -11.17 3.99
CA SER A 197 -1.12 -9.90 3.83
C SER A 197 -0.13 -8.73 3.85
N MET A 198 -0.58 -7.57 3.37
CA MET A 198 0.13 -6.30 3.51
C MET A 198 0.50 -5.97 4.96
N GLY A 199 -0.36 -6.33 5.92
CA GLY A 199 -0.09 -6.15 7.35
C GLY A 199 1.09 -7.02 7.81
N HIS A 200 1.12 -8.30 7.39
CA HIS A 200 2.25 -9.20 7.68
C HIS A 200 3.56 -8.63 7.11
N ALA A 201 3.53 -8.23 5.84
CA ALA A 201 4.70 -7.68 5.16
C ALA A 201 5.26 -6.45 5.88
N ARG A 202 4.39 -5.53 6.33
CA ARG A 202 4.80 -4.34 7.08
C ARG A 202 5.47 -4.67 8.41
N ALA A 203 4.95 -5.65 9.16
CA ALA A 203 5.55 -6.09 10.41
C ALA A 203 6.93 -6.72 10.17
N ILE A 204 7.02 -7.62 9.19
CA ILE A 204 8.27 -8.30 8.81
C ILE A 204 9.33 -7.29 8.37
N LEU A 205 8.95 -6.25 7.63
CA LEU A 205 9.87 -5.22 7.14
C LEU A 205 10.59 -4.43 8.24
N SER A 206 10.10 -4.47 9.48
CA SER A 206 10.78 -3.84 10.61
C SER A 206 11.98 -4.63 11.13
N LEU A 207 12.14 -5.90 10.71
CA LEU A 207 13.31 -6.70 11.03
C LEU A 207 14.54 -6.23 10.23
N PRO A 208 15.72 -6.09 10.85
CA PRO A 208 16.90 -5.51 10.20
C PRO A 208 17.67 -6.48 9.29
N SER A 209 17.43 -7.79 9.40
CA SER A 209 18.15 -8.82 8.62
C SER A 209 17.21 -9.53 7.67
N GLU A 210 17.63 -9.70 6.41
CA GLU A 210 16.88 -10.45 5.41
C GLU A 210 16.60 -11.90 5.84
N ASP A 211 17.55 -12.58 6.50
CA ASP A 211 17.36 -13.96 6.95
C ASP A 211 16.27 -14.07 8.01
N LEU A 212 16.21 -13.09 8.93
CA LEU A 212 15.11 -13.01 9.89
C LEU A 212 13.78 -12.72 9.20
N GLN A 213 13.78 -11.86 8.18
CA GLN A 213 12.58 -11.58 7.40
C GLN A 213 12.05 -12.85 6.72
N ARG A 214 12.93 -13.65 6.09
CA ARG A 214 12.58 -14.95 5.48
C ARG A 214 12.02 -15.93 6.50
N GLN A 215 12.72 -16.13 7.62
CA GLN A 215 12.28 -17.06 8.67
C GLN A 215 10.90 -16.69 9.23
N VAL A 216 10.66 -15.41 9.53
CA VAL A 216 9.37 -14.96 10.06
C VAL A 216 8.28 -15.03 8.99
N ALA A 217 8.59 -14.72 7.73
CA ALA A 217 7.65 -14.84 6.61
C ALA A 217 7.20 -16.29 6.39
N GLU A 218 8.13 -17.24 6.31
CA GLU A 218 7.82 -18.67 6.14
C GLU A 218 7.03 -19.22 7.33
N LYS A 219 7.43 -18.87 8.56
CA LYS A 219 6.69 -19.25 9.76
C LYS A 219 5.27 -18.70 9.75
N THR A 220 5.09 -17.45 9.35
CA THR A 220 3.77 -16.81 9.25
C THR A 220 2.90 -17.52 8.21
N ALA A 221 3.46 -17.82 7.03
CA ALA A 221 2.76 -18.46 5.93
C ALA A 221 2.45 -19.94 6.16
N SER A 222 3.25 -20.65 6.96
CA SER A 222 3.03 -22.07 7.31
C SER A 222 2.07 -22.24 8.50
N GLN A 223 2.16 -21.37 9.51
CA GLN A 223 1.37 -21.47 10.73
C GLN A 223 0.09 -20.63 10.70
N GLY A 224 -0.15 -19.86 9.63
CA GLY A 224 -1.34 -19.01 9.49
C GLY A 224 -1.43 -17.93 10.57
N LEU A 225 -0.29 -17.34 10.96
CA LEU A 225 -0.27 -16.36 12.05
C LEU A 225 -1.02 -15.08 11.65
N SER A 226 -1.77 -14.51 12.60
CA SER A 226 -2.39 -13.20 12.45
C SER A 226 -1.37 -12.06 12.50
N VAL A 227 -1.71 -10.91 11.91
CA VAL A 227 -0.86 -9.69 11.92
C VAL A 227 -0.37 -9.34 13.32
N ARG A 228 -1.26 -9.37 14.31
CA ARG A 228 -0.91 -9.07 15.71
C ARG A 228 0.08 -10.08 16.30
N GLN A 229 -0.02 -11.36 15.93
CA GLN A 229 0.94 -12.38 16.38
C GLN A 229 2.32 -12.15 15.75
N VAL A 230 2.35 -11.76 14.47
CA VAL A 230 3.59 -11.41 13.78
C VAL A 230 4.23 -10.17 14.39
N GLU A 231 3.45 -9.11 14.63
CA GLU A 231 3.93 -7.89 15.30
C GLU A 231 4.57 -8.22 16.67
N ARG A 232 3.90 -9.02 17.51
CA ARG A 232 4.47 -9.47 18.80
C ARG A 232 5.72 -10.36 18.65
N LEU A 233 5.78 -11.17 17.60
CA LEU A 233 6.96 -12.00 17.33
C LEU A 233 8.15 -11.14 16.95
N VAL A 234 7.93 -10.17 16.04
CA VAL A 234 8.94 -9.22 15.59
C VAL A 234 9.39 -8.33 16.74
N GLN A 235 8.45 -7.80 17.54
CA GLN A 235 8.75 -6.98 18.70
C GLN A 235 9.66 -7.72 19.69
N ARG A 236 9.35 -8.98 20.05
CA ARG A 236 10.21 -9.79 20.91
C ARG A 236 11.62 -10.01 20.34
N MET A 237 11.74 -10.19 19.03
CA MET A 237 13.04 -10.37 18.36
C MET A 237 13.86 -9.08 18.29
N THR A 238 13.21 -7.92 18.24
CA THR A 238 13.84 -6.60 18.16
C THR A 238 14.16 -6.04 19.56
N GLU A 239 13.29 -6.24 20.55
CA GLU A 239 13.52 -5.85 21.95
C GLU A 239 14.61 -6.70 22.62
N SER A 240 14.73 -7.97 22.25
CA SER A 240 15.86 -8.82 22.68
C SER A 240 17.21 -8.38 22.07
N ARG A 241 17.20 -7.38 21.17
CA ARG A 241 18.38 -6.79 20.51
C ARG A 241 18.70 -5.38 20.98
N GLU A 242 17.91 -4.76 21.86
CA GLU A 242 18.50 -3.72 22.69
C GLU A 242 19.54 -4.41 23.58
N PRO A 243 20.82 -4.01 23.54
CA PRO A 243 21.79 -4.54 24.48
C PRO A 243 21.31 -4.12 25.87
N LYS A 244 20.69 -5.05 26.60
CA LYS A 244 20.82 -5.03 28.05
C LYS A 244 22.32 -4.99 28.30
N SER A 245 22.77 -3.90 28.90
CA SER A 245 24.16 -3.65 29.23
C SER A 245 24.86 -4.95 29.68
N PRO A 246 26.10 -5.23 29.25
CA PRO A 246 26.81 -6.45 29.60
C PRO A 246 27.36 -6.39 31.04
N ASP A 247 26.50 -6.09 32.01
CA ASP A 247 26.78 -6.17 33.45
C ASP A 247 25.60 -6.83 34.14
N ASP A 248 25.47 -8.13 33.95
CA ASP A 248 24.94 -8.99 35.01
C ASP A 248 25.94 -10.14 35.22
N PRO A 249 27.13 -9.85 35.80
CA PRO A 249 27.95 -10.92 36.32
C PRO A 249 27.19 -11.52 37.49
N CYS A 250 27.09 -12.86 37.53
CA CYS A 250 26.71 -13.63 38.71
C CYS A 250 27.20 -12.92 39.99
N LEU A 251 26.30 -12.25 40.69
CA LEU A 251 26.64 -11.48 41.88
C LEU A 251 27.19 -12.45 42.94
N ASP A 252 28.48 -12.32 43.25
CA ASP A 252 29.15 -13.00 44.34
C ASP A 252 28.30 -12.90 45.64
N PRO A 253 28.19 -13.97 46.45
CA PRO A 253 27.42 -13.97 47.70
C PRO A 253 27.82 -12.83 48.66
N ASN A 254 29.08 -12.40 48.62
CA ASN A 254 29.60 -11.31 49.45
C ASN A 254 29.09 -9.92 48.99
N LEU A 255 28.85 -9.75 47.68
CA LEU A 255 28.32 -8.50 47.13
C LEU A 255 26.84 -8.33 47.48
N LYS A 256 26.08 -9.43 47.52
CA LYS A 256 24.66 -9.41 47.93
C LYS A 256 24.49 -8.99 49.40
N ALA A 257 25.34 -9.51 50.29
CA ALA A 257 25.34 -9.10 51.70
C ALA A 257 25.68 -7.61 51.87
N ALA A 258 26.64 -7.10 51.07
CA ALA A 258 27.00 -5.68 51.08
C ALA A 258 25.86 -4.78 50.54
N VAL A 259 25.18 -5.19 49.47
CA VAL A 259 23.98 -4.48 48.95
C VAL A 259 22.91 -4.42 50.02
N GLN A 260 22.57 -5.56 50.65
CA GLN A 260 21.50 -5.62 51.65
C GLN A 260 21.80 -4.75 52.88
N ALA A 261 23.05 -4.76 53.37
CA ALA A 261 23.46 -3.91 54.48
C ALA A 261 23.41 -2.41 54.15
N LEU A 262 23.73 -2.02 52.90
CA LEU A 262 23.64 -0.64 52.44
C LEU A 262 22.18 -0.19 52.25
N GLU A 263 21.31 -1.07 51.74
CA GLU A 263 19.87 -0.79 51.63
C GLU A 263 19.22 -0.63 53.00
N GLU A 264 19.58 -1.47 53.99
CA GLU A 264 19.10 -1.36 55.36
C GLU A 264 19.60 -0.07 56.05
N ALA A 265 20.86 0.32 55.83
CA ALA A 265 21.44 1.53 56.44
C ALA A 265 20.96 2.84 55.79
N LEU A 266 20.79 2.87 54.47
CA LEU A 266 20.43 4.07 53.73
C LEU A 266 18.92 4.21 53.52
N GLY A 267 18.15 3.12 53.63
CA GLY A 267 16.70 3.11 53.42
C GLY A 267 16.30 3.43 51.98
N THR A 268 17.22 3.30 51.02
CA THR A 268 17.00 3.51 49.59
C THR A 268 17.60 2.36 48.79
N ARG A 269 17.24 2.24 47.51
CA ARG A 269 17.79 1.18 46.65
C ARG A 269 19.25 1.45 46.34
N VAL A 270 20.08 0.43 46.53
CA VAL A 270 21.52 0.51 46.30
C VAL A 270 21.94 -0.55 45.30
N ARG A 271 22.63 -0.13 44.24
CA ARG A 271 23.17 -1.02 43.22
C ARG A 271 24.69 -0.94 43.25
N ILE A 272 25.35 -2.09 43.41
CA ILE A 272 26.80 -2.20 43.29
C ILE A 272 27.14 -2.76 41.91
N VAL A 273 27.74 -1.92 41.05
CA VAL A 273 28.26 -2.33 39.74
C VAL A 273 29.75 -2.57 39.89
N ALA A 274 30.13 -3.83 40.08
CA ALA A 274 31.54 -4.24 40.12
C ALA A 274 32.10 -4.36 38.70
N ARG A 275 33.25 -3.72 38.43
CA ARG A 275 34.04 -3.92 37.21
C ARG A 275 35.24 -4.82 37.51
N ALA A 276 35.83 -5.41 36.47
CA ALA A 276 37.04 -6.22 36.61
C ALA A 276 38.18 -5.44 37.31
N GLN A 277 39.00 -6.17 38.10
CA GLN A 277 40.14 -5.65 38.89
C GLN A 277 39.81 -4.78 40.12
N GLY A 278 38.79 -5.13 40.90
CA GLY A 278 38.54 -4.51 42.22
C GLY A 278 38.08 -3.05 42.16
N ARG A 279 37.67 -2.57 40.98
CA ARG A 279 37.06 -1.25 40.78
C ARG A 279 35.56 -1.44 40.66
N GLY A 280 34.78 -0.61 41.33
CA GLY A 280 33.32 -0.65 41.25
C GLY A 280 32.71 0.72 41.34
N ARG A 281 31.39 0.78 41.12
CA ARG A 281 30.56 1.95 41.39
C ARG A 281 29.42 1.53 42.29
N ILE A 282 29.11 2.36 43.26
CA ILE A 282 27.90 2.24 44.08
C ILE A 282 26.94 3.31 43.58
N GLU A 283 25.79 2.88 43.09
CA GLU A 283 24.70 3.74 42.65
C GLU A 283 23.62 3.72 43.73
N ILE A 284 23.29 4.88 44.28
CA ILE A 284 22.26 5.04 45.30
C ILE A 284 21.13 5.83 44.65
N GLU A 285 19.93 5.25 44.62
CA GLU A 285 18.74 5.93 44.11
C GLU A 285 18.17 6.85 45.19
N PHE A 286 17.79 8.08 44.84
CA PHE A 286 17.09 9.01 45.73
C PHE A 286 15.76 9.40 45.09
N TYR A 287 14.72 9.55 45.91
CA TYR A 287 13.35 9.77 45.43
C TYR A 287 12.87 11.21 45.67
N SER A 288 13.65 12.02 46.38
CA SER A 288 13.37 13.43 46.67
C SER A 288 14.65 14.22 46.97
N ASP A 289 14.59 15.55 46.90
CA ASP A 289 15.70 16.43 47.31
C ASP A 289 16.00 16.31 48.82
N GLU A 290 14.96 16.04 49.63
CA GLU A 290 15.10 15.77 51.07
C GLU A 290 15.87 14.45 51.31
N ASP A 291 15.59 13.41 50.50
CA ASP A 291 16.33 12.15 50.56
C ASP A 291 17.80 12.32 50.17
N LEU A 292 18.09 13.15 49.16
CA LEU A 292 19.46 13.46 48.76
C LEU A 292 20.22 14.15 49.90
N GLN A 293 19.59 15.11 50.58
CA GLN A 293 20.18 15.81 51.72
C GLN A 293 20.43 14.85 52.90
N ARG A 294 19.45 13.99 53.23
CA ARG A 294 19.58 12.95 54.26
C ARG A 294 20.73 11.98 53.95
N LEU A 295 20.83 11.51 52.70
CA LEU A 295 21.91 10.63 52.24
C LEU A 295 23.27 11.33 52.29
N TYR A 296 23.34 12.61 51.92
CA TYR A 296 24.55 13.40 52.01
C TYR A 296 25.06 13.52 53.44
N GLU A 297 24.18 13.80 54.41
CA GLU A 297 24.52 13.88 55.83
C GLU A 297 24.99 12.52 56.39
N LEU A 298 24.31 11.44 56.03
CA LEU A 298 24.66 10.06 56.41
C LEU A 298 26.03 9.62 55.86
N LEU A 299 26.36 9.98 54.62
CA LEU A 299 27.60 9.55 53.97
C LEU A 299 28.81 10.43 54.34
N THR A 300 28.59 11.70 54.66
CA THR A 300 29.67 12.64 55.07
C THR A 300 29.93 12.63 56.57
N GLY A 301 29.07 11.99 57.37
CA GLY A 301 29.21 11.94 58.84
C GLY A 301 29.02 13.30 59.51
N ALA A 302 28.42 14.27 58.82
CA ALA A 302 28.27 15.65 59.29
C ALA A 302 27.09 15.86 60.27
N GLY A 303 26.53 14.77 60.82
CA GLY A 303 25.41 14.77 61.74
C GLY A 303 25.72 14.10 63.09
N GLY A 304 26.88 14.43 63.68
CA GLY A 304 27.26 14.06 65.05
C GLY A 304 27.70 15.30 65.83
#